data_AF-B6W9W9-F1
#
_entry.id   AF-B6W9W9-F1
#
_cell.length_a   1.000
_cell.length_b   1.000
_cell.length_c   1.000
_cell.angle_alpha   90.00
_cell.angle_beta   90.00
_cell.angle_gamma   90.00
#
_symmetry.space_group_name_H-M   'P 1'
#
loop_
_entity.id
_entity.type
_entity.pdbx_description
1 polymer ?
#
loop_
_entity_poly.entity_id
_entity_poly.type
_entity_poly.pdbx_seq_one_letter_code
_entity_poly.pdbx_strand_id
1 'polypeptide(L)' 'MEKLYFMVTADELEWPIAVGRSIEELAKETGKSEMAIYFKMRNQRLGRRQNGYKVEVVEVEE' A
#
# COMPACT_ATOMS: atom_id res chain seq x y z
N MET A 1 -16.26 -8.79 4.58
CA MET A 1 -14.79 -8.76 4.45
C MET A 1 -14.37 -7.37 4.00
N GLU A 2 -13.83 -6.59 4.92
CA GLU A 2 -13.26 -5.28 4.63
C GLU A 2 -11.80 -5.44 4.16
N LYS A 3 -11.30 -4.50 3.36
CA LYS A 3 -9.91 -4.49 2.90
C LYS A 3 -9.15 -3.36 3.58
N LEU A 4 -8.04 -3.71 4.21
CA LEU A 4 -7.08 -2.75 4.72
C LEU A 4 -5.85 -2.72 3.83
N TYR A 5 -5.43 -1.52 3.48
CA TYR A 5 -4.27 -1.27 2.65
C TYR A 5 -3.17 -0.67 3.52
N PHE A 6 -2.03 -1.34 3.56
CA PHE A 6 -0.87 -0.96 4.36
C PHE A 6 0.26 -0.50 3.44
N MET A 7 0.77 0.70 3.65
CA MET A 7 2.02 1.13 3.01
C MET A 7 3.17 0.88 3.98
N VAL A 8 4.10 0.00 3.62
CA VAL A 8 5.27 -0.36 4.45
C VAL A 8 6.55 -0.10 3.66
N THR A 9 7.67 0.09 4.34
CA THR A 9 8.97 0.23 3.64
C THR A 9 9.29 -1.06 2.88
N ALA A 10 10.06 -0.93 1.79
CA ALA A 10 10.50 -2.10 1.03
C ALA A 10 11.40 -3.04 1.85
N ASP A 11 12.00 -2.53 2.93
CA ASP A 11 12.88 -3.25 3.85
C ASP A 11 12.12 -3.86 5.06
N GLU A 12 10.78 -3.95 4.98
CA GLU A 12 9.90 -4.70 5.91
C GLU A 12 9.97 -4.30 7.39
N LEU A 13 9.98 -3.00 7.69
CA LEU A 13 9.84 -2.54 9.09
C LEU A 13 8.49 -2.95 9.69
N GLU A 14 8.51 -3.30 10.98
CA GLU A 14 7.39 -3.84 11.78
C GLU A 14 6.13 -2.96 11.84
N TRP A 15 6.22 -1.70 11.40
CA TRP A 15 5.11 -0.73 11.46
C TRP A 15 4.79 -0.15 10.08
N PRO A 16 3.51 -0.09 9.70
CA PRO A 16 3.09 0.59 8.48
C PRO A 16 3.35 2.10 8.58
N ILE A 17 3.78 2.68 7.47
CA ILE A 17 3.97 4.12 7.29
C ILE A 17 2.61 4.81 7.12
N ALA A 18 1.62 4.09 6.58
CA ALA A 18 0.26 4.58 6.38
C ALA A 18 -0.71 3.38 6.29
N VAL A 19 -1.96 3.59 6.72
CA VAL A 19 -3.02 2.58 6.71
C VAL A 19 -4.32 3.22 6.25
N GLY A 20 -4.97 2.62 5.27
CA GLY A 20 -6.26 3.09 4.77
C GLY A 20 -7.20 1.96 4.40
N ARG A 21 -8.50 2.26 4.41
CA ARG A 21 -9.58 1.41 3.89
C ARG A 21 -9.71 1.51 2.38
N SER A 22 -9.07 2.51 1.78
CA SER A 22 -9.04 2.73 0.35
C SER A 22 -7.70 3.31 -0.12
N ILE A 23 -7.47 3.29 -1.43
CA ILE A 23 -6.29 3.94 -2.04
C ILE A 23 -6.36 5.47 -1.89
N GLU A 24 -7.57 6.05 -1.89
CA GLU A 24 -7.78 7.48 -1.66
C GLU A 24 -7.32 7.90 -0.26
N GLU A 25 -7.68 7.12 0.78
CA GLU A 25 -7.24 7.39 2.15
C GLU A 25 -5.71 7.33 2.27
N LEU A 26 -5.09 6.30 1.70
CA LEU A 26 -3.63 6.19 1.64
C LEU A 26 -2.98 7.35 0.88
N ALA A 27 -3.56 7.77 -0.24
CA ALA A 27 -3.06 8.89 -1.04
C ALA A 27 -3.09 10.19 -0.22
N LYS A 28 -4.19 10.44 0.48
CA LYS A 28 -4.37 11.61 1.34
C LYS A 28 -3.39 11.62 2.52
N GLU A 29 -3.22 10.48 3.21
CA GLU A 29 -2.31 10.36 4.35
C GLU A 29 -0.84 10.55 3.93
N THR A 30 -0.45 9.97 2.79
CA THR A 30 0.96 9.94 2.36
C THR A 30 1.37 11.11 1.45
N GLY A 31 0.42 11.94 1.04
CA GLY A 31 0.63 13.00 0.04
C GLY A 31 0.99 12.47 -1.36
N LYS A 32 0.77 11.17 -1.62
CA LYS A 32 1.01 10.54 -2.92
C LYS A 32 -0.24 10.61 -3.79
N SER A 33 -0.08 10.56 -5.11
CA SER A 33 -1.24 10.38 -5.98
C SER A 33 -1.75 8.94 -5.94
N GLU A 34 -3.06 8.76 -6.02
CA GLU A 34 -3.68 7.44 -6.12
C GLU A 34 -3.08 6.64 -7.29
N MET A 35 -2.87 7.30 -8.43
CA MET A 35 -2.26 6.68 -9.61
C MET A 35 -0.88 6.09 -9.31
N ALA A 36 -0.03 6.79 -8.53
CA ALA A 36 1.27 6.25 -8.14
C ALA A 36 1.14 4.99 -7.27
N ILE A 37 0.15 4.96 -6.37
CA ILE A 37 -0.15 3.79 -5.54
C ILE A 37 -0.64 2.62 -6.41
N TYR A 38 -1.56 2.86 -7.35
CA TYR A 38 -2.02 1.84 -8.31
C TYR A 38 -0.88 1.26 -9.15
N PHE A 39 -0.02 2.11 -9.72
CA PHE A 39 1.15 1.66 -10.47
C PHE A 39 2.09 0.83 -9.60
N LYS A 40 2.26 1.22 -8.33
CA LYS A 40 3.08 0.48 -7.37
C LYS A 40 2.54 -0.93 -7.15
N MET A 41 1.25 -1.04 -6.83
CA MET A 41 0.58 -2.33 -6.63
C MET A 41 0.64 -3.21 -7.88
N ARG A 42 0.42 -2.63 -9.06
CA ARG A 42 0.52 -3.36 -10.34
C ARG A 42 1.92 -3.93 -10.54
N ASN A 43 2.97 -3.14 -10.30
CA ASN A 43 4.34 -3.60 -10.47
C ASN A 43 4.74 -4.68 -9.45
N GLN A 44 4.25 -4.59 -8.20
CA GLN A 44 4.43 -5.64 -7.19
C GLN A 44 3.82 -6.97 -7.64
N ARG A 45 2.58 -6.94 -8.16
CA ARG A 45 1.92 -8.14 -8.71
C ARG A 45 2.68 -8.77 -9.87
N LEU A 46 3.40 -7.95 -10.65
CA LEU A 46 4.24 -8.40 -11.76
C LEU A 46 5.65 -8.84 -11.32
N GLY A 47 5.94 -8.87 -10.02
CA GLY A 47 7.26 -9.26 -9.48
C GLY A 47 8.39 -8.32 -9.85
N ARG A 48 8.08 -7.08 -10.28
CA ARG A 48 9.12 -6.11 -10.65
C ARG A 48 9.77 -5.57 -9.37
N ARG A 49 11.11 -5.48 -9.38
CA ARG A 49 11.86 -4.89 -8.26
C ARG A 49 11.43 -3.44 -8.05
N GLN A 50 11.09 -3.09 -6.81
CA GLN A 50 10.53 -1.79 -6.45
C GLN A 50 11.22 -1.28 -5.18
N ASN A 51 11.80 -0.09 -5.24
CA ASN A 51 12.46 0.54 -4.09
C ASN A 51 11.48 1.43 -3.31
N GLY A 52 11.80 1.73 -2.06
CA GLY A 52 11.07 2.69 -1.22
C GLY A 52 9.99 2.04 -0.35
N TYR A 53 8.85 1.66 -0.96
CA TYR A 53 7.72 1.09 -0.22
C TYR A 53 7.02 -0.04 -0.99
N LYS A 54 6.27 -0.89 -0.28
CA LYS A 54 5.28 -1.82 -0.85
C LYS A 54 3.88 -1.51 -0.29
N VAL A 55 2.85 -2.08 -0.93
CA VAL A 55 1.45 -1.89 -0.53
C VAL A 55 0.85 -3.26 -0.30
N GLU A 56 0.61 -3.59 0.96
CA GLU A 56 0.00 -4.85 1.36
C GLU A 56 -1.49 -4.69 1.52
N VAL A 57 -2.26 -5.72 1.16
CA VAL A 57 -3.71 -5.71 1.26
C VAL A 57 -4.13 -6.88 2.12
N VAL A 58 -4.79 -6.59 3.25
CA VAL A 58 -5.28 -7.58 4.20
C VAL A 58 -6.81 -7.57 4.15
N GLU A 59 -7.39 -8.75 4.04
CA GLU A 59 -8.84 -8.94 4.15
C GLU A 59 -9.17 -9.25 5.61
N VAL A 60 -10.07 -8.46 6.22
CA VAL A 60 -10.51 -8.64 7.61
C VAL A 60 -11.98 -9.05 7.63
N GLU A 61 -12.29 -10.07 8.43
CA GLU A 61 -13.65 -10.44 8.82
C GLU A 61 -14.09 -9.54 9.99
N GLU A 62 -15.37 -9.17 10.00
CA GLU A 62 -15.96 -8.23 10.97
C GLU A 62 -16.15 -8.90 12.35
#